data_AF-A0A6H1NHX2-F1
#
_entry.id   AF-A0A6H1NHX2-F1
#
_cell.length_a   1.000
_cell.length_b   1.000
_cell.length_c   1.000
_cell.angle_alpha   90.00
_cell.angle_beta   90.00
_cell.angle_gamma   90.00
#
_symmetry.space_group_name_H-M   'P 1'
#
loop_
_entity.id
_entity.type
_entity.pdbx_description
1 polymer ?
#
loop_
_entity_poly.entity_id
_entity_poly.type
_entity_poly.pdbx_seq_one_letter_code
_entity_poly.pdbx_strand_id
1 'polypeptide(L)'
;MTDSKTLPGSKTLPDTGPGTLAVVDPERARPHAVVFGVVRLACGPWVGRPDLRAAFFEGYGRELTDKEERSLRCLAALDAASAISWGVPHHDPEIVEGGRPTLAGLERGDAA
;
A
#
# COMPACT_ATOMS: atom_id res chain seq x y z
N MET A 1 -32.89 2.99 7.51
CA MET A 1 -32.76 3.89 6.34
C MET A 1 -31.28 4.18 6.21
N THR A 2 -30.55 3.29 5.54
CA THR A 2 -29.09 3.33 5.41
C THR A 2 -28.76 4.06 4.12
N ASP A 3 -28.22 5.27 4.25
CA ASP A 3 -27.77 6.08 3.11
C ASP A 3 -26.54 5.43 2.49
N SER A 4 -26.76 4.70 1.39
CA SER A 4 -25.70 4.27 0.50
C SER A 4 -25.37 5.41 -0.45
N LYS A 5 -24.20 6.05 -0.30
CA LYS A 5 -23.71 7.03 -1.27
C LYS A 5 -23.12 6.29 -2.47
N THR A 6 -23.89 6.19 -3.54
CA THR A 6 -23.46 5.57 -4.80
C THR A 6 -22.53 6.50 -5.58
N LEU A 7 -21.29 6.05 -5.84
CA LEU A 7 -20.46 6.55 -6.94
C LEU A 7 -20.54 5.56 -8.11
N PRO A 8 -20.54 6.01 -9.37
CA PRO A 8 -20.69 5.11 -10.51
C PRO A 8 -19.50 4.15 -10.58
N GLY A 9 -19.77 2.85 -10.40
CA GLY A 9 -18.78 1.77 -10.42
C GLY A 9 -18.28 1.29 -9.05
N SER A 10 -18.67 1.91 -7.93
CA SER A 10 -18.14 1.55 -6.62
C SER A 10 -18.86 0.35 -6.00
N LYS A 11 -18.13 -0.74 -5.75
CA LYS A 11 -18.52 -1.79 -4.81
C LYS A 11 -18.85 -1.13 -3.46
N THR A 12 -20.10 -1.24 -3.01
CA THR A 12 -20.51 -0.69 -1.71
C THR A 12 -19.79 -1.44 -0.60
N LEU A 13 -18.97 -0.75 0.18
CA LEU A 13 -18.36 -1.31 1.37
C LEU A 13 -19.41 -1.37 2.49
N PRO A 14 -19.51 -2.48 3.25
CA PRO A 14 -20.42 -2.55 4.39
C PRO A 14 -20.00 -1.53 5.46
N ASP A 15 -20.96 -0.77 5.99
CA ASP A 15 -20.74 0.07 7.16
C ASP A 15 -20.52 -0.81 8.38
N THR A 16 -19.29 -0.80 8.90
CA THR A 16 -18.90 -1.58 10.08
C THR A 16 -19.08 -0.83 11.39
N GLY A 17 -19.64 0.38 11.36
CA GLY A 17 -19.76 1.26 12.52
C GLY A 17 -18.43 1.94 12.90
N PRO A 18 -18.49 2.97 13.77
CA PRO A 18 -17.31 3.72 14.20
C PRO A 18 -16.34 2.85 15.00
N GLY A 19 -15.04 2.98 14.71
CA GLY A 19 -13.97 2.25 15.41
C GLY A 19 -13.72 0.82 14.91
N THR A 20 -14.45 0.36 13.89
CA THR A 20 -14.24 -0.96 13.29
C THR A 20 -13.41 -0.83 12.00
N LEU A 21 -12.34 -1.64 11.90
CA LEU A 21 -11.54 -1.79 10.67
C LEU A 21 -12.04 -3.00 9.87
N ALA A 22 -12.37 -2.79 8.60
CA ALA A 22 -12.64 -3.86 7.65
C ALA A 22 -11.50 -3.98 6.63
N VAL A 23 -11.10 -5.21 6.32
CA VAL A 23 -10.15 -5.52 5.24
C VAL A 23 -10.92 -6.23 4.12
N VAL A 24 -10.78 -5.76 2.89
CA VAL A 24 -11.47 -6.28 1.71
C VAL A 24 -10.49 -6.72 0.63
N ASP A 25 -11.03 -7.41 -0.38
CA ASP A 25 -10.31 -7.90 -1.56
C ASP A 25 -9.07 -8.79 -1.23
N PRO A 26 -9.24 -9.88 -0.45
CA PRO A 26 -8.16 -10.81 -0.12
C PRO A 26 -7.78 -11.74 -1.28
N GLU A 27 -8.28 -11.52 -2.49
CA GLU A 27 -8.10 -12.39 -3.66
C GLU A 27 -6.63 -12.66 -4.03
N ARG A 28 -5.72 -11.77 -3.62
CA ARG A 28 -4.28 -11.89 -3.82
C ARG A 28 -3.53 -12.34 -2.56
N ALA A 29 -4.23 -12.62 -1.46
CA ALA A 29 -3.63 -13.11 -0.23
C ALA A 29 -2.99 -14.47 -0.45
N ARG A 30 -1.74 -14.61 -0.04
CA ARG A 30 -0.93 -15.81 -0.20
C ARG A 30 0.19 -15.82 0.83
N PRO A 31 0.72 -17.00 1.21
CA PRO A 31 1.93 -17.08 2.03
C PRO A 31 3.05 -16.27 1.39
N HIS A 32 3.60 -15.33 2.15
CA HIS A 32 4.65 -14.43 1.68
C HIS A 32 5.50 -13.93 2.85
N ALA A 33 6.59 -13.24 2.55
CA ALA A 33 7.31 -12.45 3.53
C ALA A 33 6.35 -11.45 4.22
N VAL A 34 6.45 -11.34 5.54
CA VAL A 34 5.61 -10.48 6.38
C VAL A 34 5.58 -9.02 5.91
N VAL A 35 6.70 -8.54 5.36
CA VAL A 35 6.85 -7.19 4.82
C VAL A 35 5.95 -6.89 3.61
N PHE A 36 5.45 -7.92 2.92
CA PHE A 36 4.60 -7.71 1.74
C PHE A 36 3.30 -6.99 2.10
N GLY A 37 2.77 -7.23 3.30
CA GLY A 37 1.57 -6.55 3.78
C GLY A 37 1.75 -5.05 4.03
N VAL A 38 2.99 -4.59 4.24
CA VAL A 38 3.27 -3.18 4.52
C VAL A 38 3.74 -2.39 3.30
N VAL A 39 4.07 -3.04 2.17
CA VAL A 39 4.54 -2.37 0.94
C VAL A 39 3.58 -1.28 0.48
N ARG A 40 2.27 -1.57 0.42
CA ARG A 40 1.26 -0.60 -0.01
C ARG A 40 1.07 0.56 0.97
N LEU A 41 1.36 0.35 2.26
CA LEU A 41 1.32 1.42 3.25
C LEU A 41 2.53 2.34 3.08
N ALA A 42 3.71 1.74 2.91
CA ALA A 42 4.98 2.44 2.72
C ALA A 42 4.98 3.30 1.45
N CYS A 43 4.59 2.73 0.30
CA CYS A 43 4.58 3.41 -0.99
C CYS A 43 3.41 4.40 -1.19
N GLY A 44 2.53 4.54 -0.19
CA GLY A 44 1.31 5.33 -0.31
C GLY A 44 1.03 6.16 0.94
N PRO A 45 0.09 5.75 1.83
CA PRO A 45 -0.33 6.54 2.99
C PRO A 45 0.79 7.05 3.91
N TRP A 46 1.93 6.36 3.98
CA TRP A 46 3.07 6.77 4.82
C TRP A 46 4.03 7.75 4.15
N VAL A 47 3.89 7.98 2.84
CA VAL A 47 4.74 8.93 2.11
C VAL A 47 4.54 10.34 2.70
N GLY A 48 5.62 10.93 3.19
CA GLY A 48 5.59 12.23 3.90
C GLY A 48 4.92 12.18 5.29
N ARG A 49 4.58 11.00 5.80
CA ARG A 49 3.90 10.77 7.08
C ARG A 49 4.62 9.69 7.91
N PRO A 50 5.86 9.95 8.36
CA PRO A 50 6.63 9.00 9.16
C PRO A 50 5.95 8.67 10.50
N ASP A 51 5.08 9.56 10.99
CA ASP A 51 4.25 9.34 12.18
C ASP A 51 3.28 8.17 12.02
N LEU A 52 2.73 7.95 10.81
CA LEU A 52 1.82 6.83 10.55
C LEU A 52 2.55 5.49 10.55
N ARG A 53 3.78 5.46 10.01
CA ARG A 53 4.65 4.28 10.07
C ARG A 53 4.98 3.94 11.53
N ALA A 54 5.35 4.95 12.33
CA ALA A 54 5.68 4.77 13.74
C ALA A 54 4.47 4.24 14.54
N ALA A 55 3.31 4.88 14.41
CA ALA A 55 2.08 4.45 15.07
C ALA A 55 1.65 3.03 14.66
N PHE A 56 1.85 2.65 13.39
CA PHE A 56 1.59 1.29 12.94
C PHE A 56 2.48 0.27 13.65
N PHE A 57 3.81 0.49 13.69
CA PHE A 57 4.72 -0.48 14.30
C PHE A 57 4.64 -0.52 15.82
N GLU A 58 4.28 0.59 16.47
CA GLU A 58 3.90 0.62 17.89
C GLU A 58 2.71 -0.32 18.14
N GLY A 59 1.64 -0.21 17.35
CA GLY A 59 0.49 -1.11 17.44
C GLY A 59 0.77 -2.56 16.99
N TYR A 60 1.70 -2.73 16.04
CA TYR A 60 2.13 -4.05 15.54
C TYR A 60 2.96 -4.83 16.57
N GLY A 61 3.56 -4.13 17.55
CA GLY A 61 4.30 -4.71 18.66
C GLY A 61 5.74 -5.09 18.35
N ARG A 62 6.24 -4.79 17.14
CA ARG A 62 7.65 -4.91 16.78
C ARG A 62 8.00 -4.04 15.58
N GLU A 63 9.24 -3.58 15.54
CA GLU A 63 9.83 -3.00 14.33
C GLU A 63 10.21 -4.09 13.31
N LEU A 64 10.50 -3.65 12.09
CA LEU A 64 11.14 -4.49 11.08
C LEU A 64 12.61 -4.71 11.42
N THR A 65 13.09 -5.92 11.18
CA THR A 65 14.51 -6.25 11.20
C THR A 65 15.24 -5.63 10.00
N ASP A 66 16.56 -5.51 10.06
CA ASP A 66 17.36 -5.02 8.92
C ASP A 66 17.16 -5.82 7.63
N LYS A 67 16.88 -7.12 7.76
CA LYS A 67 16.60 -7.99 6.61
C LYS A 67 15.21 -7.69 6.02
N GLU A 68 14.23 -7.48 6.89
CA GLU A 68 12.89 -7.08 6.50
C GLU A 68 12.90 -5.70 5.84
N GLU A 69 13.67 -4.74 6.34
CA GLU A 69 13.77 -3.42 5.71
C GLU A 69 14.40 -3.43 4.32
N ARG A 70 15.46 -4.23 4.15
CA ARG A 70 16.01 -4.47 2.80
C ARG A 70 14.98 -5.13 1.89
N SER A 71 14.21 -6.06 2.42
CA SER A 71 13.16 -6.74 1.65
C SER A 71 12.02 -5.77 1.28
N LEU A 72 11.65 -4.85 2.17
CA LEU A 72 10.66 -3.80 1.90
C LEU A 72 11.08 -2.95 0.71
N ARG A 73 12.33 -2.47 0.68
CA ARG A 73 12.87 -1.71 -0.47
C ARG A 73 12.78 -2.49 -1.78
N CYS A 74 13.20 -3.76 -1.80
CA CYS A 74 13.14 -4.58 -3.00
C CYS A 74 11.69 -4.83 -3.47
N LEU A 75 10.77 -5.08 -2.54
CA LEU A 75 9.37 -5.32 -2.85
C LEU A 75 8.64 -4.05 -3.28
N ALA A 76 8.99 -2.89 -2.71
CA ALA A 76 8.49 -1.57 -3.15
C ALA A 76 8.92 -1.27 -4.59
N ALA A 77 10.17 -1.55 -4.96
CA ALA A 77 10.64 -1.42 -6.34
C ALA A 77 9.85 -2.35 -7.29
N LEU A 78 9.61 -3.60 -6.88
CA LEU A 78 8.83 -4.55 -7.67
C LEU A 78 7.36 -4.14 -7.82
N ASP A 79 6.74 -3.61 -6.75
CA ASP A 79 5.37 -3.11 -6.76
C ASP A 79 5.23 -1.91 -7.71
N ALA A 80 6.13 -0.93 -7.60
CA ALA A 80 6.18 0.24 -8.48
C ALA A 80 6.39 -0.15 -9.96
N ALA A 81 7.34 -1.06 -10.24
CA ALA A 81 7.57 -1.56 -11.58
C ALA A 81 6.35 -2.31 -12.14
N SER A 82 5.69 -3.12 -11.31
CA SER A 82 4.46 -3.84 -11.67
C SER A 82 3.32 -2.89 -11.98
N ALA A 83 3.13 -1.86 -11.15
CA ALA A 83 2.13 -0.81 -11.36
C ALA A 83 2.35 -0.09 -12.69
N ILE A 84 3.57 0.37 -12.98
CA ILE A 84 3.89 1.04 -14.24
C ILE A 84 3.71 0.11 -15.45
N SER A 85 4.23 -1.12 -15.37
CA SER A 85 4.14 -2.10 -16.45
C SER A 85 2.70 -2.49 -16.77
N TRP A 86 1.80 -2.44 -15.79
CA TRP A 86 0.38 -2.71 -15.99
C TRP A 86 -0.38 -1.46 -16.43
N GLY A 87 -0.19 -0.32 -15.76
CA GLY A 87 -0.97 0.89 -15.99
C GLY A 87 -0.71 1.56 -17.34
N VAL A 88 0.53 1.50 -17.86
CA VAL A 88 0.86 2.12 -19.16
C VAL A 88 0.09 1.48 -20.32
N PRO A 89 0.11 0.15 -20.53
CA PRO A 89 -0.70 -0.49 -21.58
C PRO A 89 -2.21 -0.34 -21.39
N HIS A 90 -2.70 -0.16 -20.16
CA HIS A 90 -4.13 -0.07 -19.86
C HIS A 90 -4.64 1.38 -19.80
N HIS A 91 -3.81 2.37 -20.10
CA HIS A 91 -4.15 3.80 -20.02
C HIS A 91 -4.73 4.21 -18.65
N ASP A 92 -4.18 3.64 -17.58
CA ASP A 92 -4.59 3.91 -16.21
C ASP A 92 -3.57 4.85 -15.54
N PRO A 93 -3.78 6.18 -15.59
CA PRO A 93 -2.83 7.15 -15.06
C PRO A 93 -2.73 7.07 -13.53
N GLU A 94 -3.80 6.72 -12.82
CA GLU A 94 -3.81 6.67 -11.35
C GLU A 94 -2.82 5.62 -10.83
N ILE A 95 -2.80 4.43 -11.46
CA ILE A 95 -1.85 3.38 -11.11
C ILE A 95 -0.40 3.78 -11.46
N VAL A 96 -0.21 4.45 -12.60
CA VAL A 96 1.13 4.90 -13.03
C VAL A 96 1.67 6.01 -12.13
N GLU A 97 0.82 6.94 -11.70
CA GLU A 97 1.17 8.06 -10.82
C GLU A 97 1.59 7.60 -9.42
N GLY A 98 1.06 6.48 -8.93
CA GLY A 98 1.56 5.86 -7.68
C GLY A 98 2.94 5.22 -7.82
N GLY A 99 3.20 4.55 -8.96
CA GLY A 99 4.44 3.80 -9.17
C GLY A 99 5.68 4.68 -9.46
N ARG A 100 5.52 5.75 -10.25
CA ARG A 100 6.68 6.57 -10.70
C ARG A 100 7.43 7.29 -9.57
N PRO A 101 6.76 7.99 -8.62
CA PRO A 101 7.45 8.67 -7.53
C PRO A 101 8.19 7.69 -6.63
N THR A 102 7.58 6.53 -6.33
CA THR A 102 8.18 5.46 -5.54
C THR A 102 9.48 4.97 -6.18
N LEU A 103 9.44 4.62 -7.47
CA LEU A 103 10.63 4.16 -8.18
C LEU A 103 11.74 5.22 -8.21
N ALA A 104 11.39 6.47 -8.50
CA ALA A 104 12.34 7.58 -8.52
C ALA A 104 12.98 7.84 -7.15
N GLY A 105 12.23 7.67 -6.05
CA GLY A 105 12.77 7.76 -4.69
C GLY A 105 13.77 6.67 -4.37
N LEU A 106 13.44 5.43 -4.72
CA LEU A 106 14.33 4.29 -4.50
C LEU A 106 15.63 4.40 -5.31
N GLU A 107 15.58 4.94 -6.53
CA GLU A 107 16.77 5.23 -7.34
C GLU A 107 17.70 6.27 -6.69
N ARG A 108 17.14 7.22 -5.92
CA ARG A 108 17.92 8.20 -5.13
C ARG A 108 18.42 7.63 -3.79
N GLY A 109 17.94 6.46 -3.38
CA GLY A 109 18.26 5.86 -2.08
C GLY A 109 17.33 6.30 -0.94
N ASP A 110 16.17 6.88 -1.27
CA ASP A 110 15.16 7.23 -0.28
C ASP A 110 14.64 5.96 0.44
N ALA A 111 14.07 6.13 1.64
CA ALA A 111 13.35 5.04 2.28
C ALA A 111 12.12 4.65 1.44
N ALA A 112 11.77 3.37 1.48
CA ALA A 112 10.52 2.88 0.91
C ALA A 112 9.33 3.31 1.75
#